data_AF-A0A645AVI8-F1
#
_entry.id   AF-A0A645AVI8-F1
#
_cell.length_a   1.000
_cell.length_b   1.000
_cell.length_c   1.000
_cell.angle_alpha   90.00
_cell.angle_beta   90.00
_cell.angle_gamma   90.00
#
_symmetry.space_group_name_H-M   'P 1'
#
loop_
_entity.id
_entity.type
_entity.pdbx_description
1 polymer ?
#
loop_
_entity_poly.entity_id
_entity_poly.type
_entity_poly.pdbx_seq_one_letter_code
_entity_poly.pdbx_strand_id
1 'polypeptide(L)'
;MLPAHYYPAFKKYSHFAGNYGNAWWKQKEEFESFNGPILMTTNCIVPPKDSYKDRIFTTGAAGFVGVKHIKGESEDNKDFSQIIELAKTCEPPTEIETGEIVGGFAHNQVFALADAVVDAVKSGAIKKFFVMAGCDGRAKSRNYYTEFAEALPKDTVILTAGCAKYKYNKLNLGDINGIPRVLDAGQCNDSYSLALIALKLKEVFELQDINELPIAFNIAWYEQKAVIVLLSLLYLGVKNIHLGPTLPAFLSPNVANVLVENFGIGGITNVEDDIKMFLEQ
;
A
#
# COMPACT_ATOMS: atom_id res chain seq x y z
N MET A 1 1.31 0.49 -9.66
CA MET A 1 0.20 0.21 -10.57
C MET A 1 -0.46 -1.16 -10.33
N LEU A 2 0.08 -2.04 -9.47
CA LEU A 2 -0.53 -3.32 -9.08
C LEU A 2 -2.08 -3.31 -9.00
N PRO A 3 -2.74 -2.35 -8.32
CA PRO A 3 -4.19 -2.38 -8.15
C PRO A 3 -5.02 -2.24 -9.43
N ALA A 4 -4.43 -1.82 -10.56
CA ALA A 4 -5.13 -1.83 -11.84
C ALA A 4 -5.64 -3.23 -12.20
N HIS A 5 -4.96 -4.29 -11.76
CA HIS A 5 -5.41 -5.68 -11.95
C HIS A 5 -6.69 -6.02 -11.19
N TYR A 6 -7.13 -5.18 -10.24
CA TYR A 6 -8.30 -5.45 -9.41
C TYR A 6 -9.60 -4.98 -10.10
N TYR A 7 -9.49 -4.08 -11.07
CA TYR A 7 -10.65 -3.46 -11.73
C TYR A 7 -11.18 -4.32 -12.88
N PRO A 8 -12.49 -4.65 -12.91
CA PRO A 8 -13.09 -5.42 -14.00
C PRO A 8 -12.85 -4.86 -15.40
N ALA A 9 -12.81 -3.53 -15.53
CA ALA A 9 -12.59 -2.85 -16.81
C ALA A 9 -11.23 -3.17 -17.45
N PHE A 10 -10.20 -3.48 -16.65
CA PHE A 10 -8.86 -3.83 -17.14
C PHE A 10 -8.67 -5.34 -17.29
N LYS A 11 -9.39 -6.17 -16.51
CA LYS A 11 -9.32 -7.64 -16.57
C LYS A 11 -9.73 -8.24 -17.93
N LYS A 12 -10.40 -7.47 -18.78
CA LYS A 12 -10.83 -7.90 -20.13
C LYS A 12 -9.69 -8.00 -21.16
N TYR A 13 -8.51 -7.45 -20.88
CA TYR A 13 -7.40 -7.40 -21.84
C TYR A 13 -6.42 -8.56 -21.62
N SER A 14 -6.37 -9.52 -22.55
CA SER A 14 -5.54 -10.73 -22.44
C SER A 14 -4.03 -10.47 -22.43
N HIS A 15 -3.59 -9.32 -22.94
CA HIS A 15 -2.19 -8.89 -22.95
C HIS A 15 -1.80 -8.11 -21.68
N PHE A 16 -2.72 -7.90 -20.73
CA PHE A 16 -2.40 -7.32 -19.43
C PHE A 16 -1.86 -8.42 -18.50
N ALA A 17 -0.55 -8.68 -18.61
CA ALA A 17 0.07 -9.92 -18.13
C ALA A 17 0.17 -10.05 -16.59
N GLY A 18 0.47 -8.97 -15.87
CA GLY A 18 0.72 -9.04 -14.44
C GLY A 18 1.45 -7.82 -13.86
N ASN A 19 1.91 -7.95 -12.62
CA ASN A 19 2.71 -6.93 -11.94
C ASN A 19 4.16 -7.39 -11.79
N TYR A 20 5.10 -6.56 -12.23
CA TYR A 20 6.52 -6.85 -12.19
C TYR A 20 7.22 -6.11 -11.04
N GLY A 21 7.99 -6.82 -10.22
CA GLY A 21 8.85 -6.24 -9.18
C GLY A 21 8.16 -5.91 -7.86
N ASN A 22 8.70 -4.93 -7.15
CA ASN A 22 8.32 -4.55 -5.79
C ASN A 22 7.97 -3.04 -5.70
N ALA A 23 8.29 -2.41 -4.56
CA ALA A 23 8.08 -1.01 -4.33
C ALA A 23 9.03 -0.15 -5.16
N TRP A 24 8.59 1.09 -5.39
CA TRP A 24 9.24 2.11 -6.22
C TRP A 24 10.76 2.28 -5.99
N TRP A 25 11.27 2.01 -4.79
CA TRP A 25 12.67 2.28 -4.47
C TRP A 25 13.66 1.27 -5.08
N LYS A 26 13.19 0.08 -5.49
CA LYS A 26 13.96 -0.95 -6.22
C LYS A 26 13.96 -0.77 -7.74
N GLN A 27 13.36 0.32 -8.24
CA GLN A 27 13.16 0.49 -9.67
C GLN A 27 14.48 0.57 -10.48
N LYS A 28 15.64 0.88 -9.87
CA LYS A 28 16.91 0.92 -10.61
C LYS A 28 17.36 -0.46 -11.09
N GLU A 29 17.02 -1.48 -10.33
CA GLU A 29 17.33 -2.88 -10.62
C GLU A 29 16.20 -3.49 -11.45
N GLU A 30 14.95 -3.24 -11.05
CA GLU A 30 13.77 -3.84 -11.68
C GLU A 30 13.46 -3.22 -13.06
N PHE A 31 13.63 -1.91 -13.26
CA PHE A 31 13.46 -1.33 -14.59
C PHE A 31 14.56 -1.80 -15.54
N GLU A 32 15.78 -2.02 -15.04
CA GLU A 32 16.88 -2.56 -15.82
C GLU A 32 16.53 -3.96 -16.33
N SER A 33 16.11 -4.88 -15.45
CA SER A 33 15.73 -6.25 -15.83
C SER A 33 14.41 -6.37 -16.60
N PHE A 34 13.54 -5.34 -16.56
CA PHE A 34 12.30 -5.33 -17.35
C PHE A 34 12.55 -5.27 -18.87
N ASN A 35 13.74 -4.83 -19.31
CA ASN A 35 14.21 -4.71 -20.70
C ASN A 35 13.40 -3.76 -21.61
N GLY A 36 12.07 -3.81 -21.56
CA GLY A 36 11.17 -2.96 -22.34
C GLY A 36 10.99 -1.53 -21.80
N PRO A 37 10.18 -0.72 -22.48
CA PRO A 37 9.93 0.66 -22.07
C PRO A 37 9.19 0.78 -20.73
N ILE A 38 9.48 1.86 -19.98
CA ILE A 38 8.82 2.16 -18.71
C ILE A 38 8.04 3.47 -18.83
N LEU A 39 6.75 3.46 -18.49
CA LEU A 39 5.92 4.66 -18.42
C LEU A 39 5.69 5.09 -16.97
N MET A 40 6.17 6.28 -16.61
CA MET A 40 5.94 6.91 -15.32
C MET A 40 4.79 7.91 -15.42
N THR A 41 3.65 7.56 -14.81
CA THR A 41 2.43 8.40 -14.80
C THR A 41 2.42 9.42 -13.64
N THR A 42 3.07 9.08 -12.53
CA THR A 42 3.18 9.91 -11.32
C THR A 42 4.53 9.69 -10.63
N ASN A 43 4.73 10.27 -9.45
CA ASN A 43 5.78 9.82 -8.52
C ASN A 43 5.59 8.33 -8.17
N CYS A 44 6.65 7.58 -7.82
CA CYS A 44 8.02 8.03 -7.55
C CYS A 44 8.97 7.63 -8.68
N ILE A 45 9.67 8.61 -9.25
CA ILE A 45 10.76 8.40 -10.20
C ILE A 45 12.07 8.59 -9.44
N VAL A 46 12.96 7.61 -9.48
CA VAL A 46 14.33 7.78 -8.99
C VAL A 46 15.23 8.22 -10.15
N PRO A 47 16.35 8.91 -9.90
CA PRO A 47 17.31 9.21 -10.95
C PRO A 47 17.66 7.94 -11.74
N PRO A 48 17.31 7.87 -13.04
CA PRO A 48 17.46 6.65 -13.81
C PRO A 48 18.92 6.40 -14.16
N LYS A 49 19.31 5.13 -14.24
CA LYS A 49 20.62 4.75 -14.76
C LYS A 49 20.67 4.98 -16.27
N ASP A 50 21.86 5.27 -16.79
CA ASP A 50 22.07 5.45 -18.23
C ASP A 50 21.70 4.20 -19.05
N SER A 51 21.80 3.00 -18.46
CA SER A 51 21.47 1.71 -19.07
C SER A 51 20.00 1.56 -19.52
N TYR A 52 19.07 2.35 -18.97
CA TYR A 52 17.65 2.27 -19.33
C TYR A 52 16.97 3.64 -19.49
N LYS A 53 17.70 4.74 -19.34
CA LYS A 53 17.14 6.10 -19.35
C LYS A 53 16.44 6.45 -20.67
N ASP A 54 16.93 5.94 -21.79
CA ASP A 54 16.45 6.16 -23.15
C ASP A 54 15.10 5.48 -23.47
N ARG A 55 14.73 4.48 -22.65
CA ARG A 55 13.46 3.74 -22.69
C ARG A 55 12.50 4.09 -21.57
N ILE A 56 12.77 5.12 -20.78
CA ILE A 56 11.77 5.70 -19.87
C ILE A 56 10.95 6.76 -20.61
N PHE A 57 9.66 6.77 -20.32
CA PHE A 57 8.71 7.79 -20.70
C PHE A 57 8.06 8.35 -19.43
N THR A 58 7.79 9.65 -19.44
CA THR A 58 6.99 10.32 -18.42
C THR A 58 5.71 10.85 -19.04
N THR A 59 4.66 11.07 -18.25
CA THR A 59 3.42 11.73 -18.68
C THR A 59 2.73 12.41 -17.50
N GLY A 60 1.74 13.28 -17.76
CA GLY A 60 1.04 14.00 -16.71
C GLY A 60 1.99 14.89 -15.91
N ALA A 61 1.88 14.87 -14.58
CA ALA A 61 2.73 15.66 -13.69
C ALA A 61 4.15 15.07 -13.51
N ALA A 62 4.43 13.87 -14.03
CA ALA A 62 5.76 13.27 -13.96
C ALA A 62 6.72 13.87 -15.00
N GLY A 63 7.98 14.05 -14.61
CA GLY A 63 9.03 14.54 -15.50
C GLY A 63 10.43 14.25 -14.97
N PHE A 64 11.38 14.02 -15.88
CA PHE A 64 12.80 13.90 -15.55
C PHE A 64 13.65 14.43 -16.72
N VAL A 65 14.75 15.13 -16.42
CA VAL A 65 15.59 15.76 -17.45
C VAL A 65 16.25 14.70 -18.35
N GLY A 66 16.07 14.85 -19.66
CA GLY A 66 16.59 13.92 -20.66
C GLY A 66 15.80 12.62 -20.78
N VAL A 67 14.58 12.56 -20.26
CA VAL A 67 13.63 11.46 -20.44
C VAL A 67 12.49 11.93 -21.34
N LYS A 68 12.02 11.06 -22.25
CA LYS A 68 10.91 11.40 -23.16
C LYS A 68 9.63 11.68 -22.37
N HIS A 69 8.85 12.67 -22.81
CA HIS A 69 7.58 13.03 -22.15
C HIS A 69 6.42 12.94 -23.14
N ILE A 70 5.45 12.07 -22.83
CA ILE A 70 4.21 11.88 -23.58
C ILE A 70 3.24 12.97 -23.11
N LYS A 71 3.06 13.98 -23.96
CA LYS A 71 2.11 15.07 -23.75
C LYS A 71 0.67 14.59 -24.00
N GLY A 72 -0.27 15.24 -23.35
CA GLY A 72 -1.70 15.11 -23.59
C GLY A 72 -2.43 16.20 -22.82
N GLU A 73 -3.46 16.79 -23.43
CA GLU A 73 -4.34 17.75 -22.76
C GLU A 73 -5.36 17.04 -21.84
N SER A 74 -5.66 15.77 -22.15
CA SER A 74 -6.49 14.85 -21.38
C SER A 74 -5.92 13.42 -21.48
N GLU A 75 -6.41 12.51 -20.65
CA GLU A 75 -6.01 11.09 -20.74
C GLU A 75 -6.38 10.44 -22.08
N ASP A 76 -7.47 10.89 -22.73
CA ASP A 76 -7.93 10.37 -24.02
C ASP A 76 -7.06 10.82 -25.21
N ASN A 77 -6.22 11.83 -25.00
CA ASN A 77 -5.41 12.46 -26.06
C ASN A 77 -3.91 12.11 -25.97
N LYS A 78 -3.53 11.11 -25.16
CA LYS A 78 -2.14 10.66 -25.06
C LYS A 78 -1.80 9.69 -26.18
N ASP A 79 -0.77 10.01 -26.96
CA ASP A 79 -0.26 9.12 -28.00
C ASP A 79 0.83 8.19 -27.44
N PHE A 80 0.50 6.90 -27.35
CA PHE A 80 1.42 5.84 -26.91
C PHE A 80 2.11 5.10 -28.08
N SER A 81 1.99 5.58 -29.32
CA SER A 81 2.59 4.95 -30.51
C SER A 81 4.10 4.74 -30.34
N GLN A 82 4.82 5.76 -29.89
CA GLN A 82 6.29 5.72 -29.74
C GLN A 82 6.75 4.67 -28.72
N ILE A 83 6.03 4.52 -27.60
CA ILE A 83 6.39 3.54 -26.57
C ILE A 83 6.10 2.11 -27.05
N ILE A 84 5.04 1.93 -27.84
CA ILE A 84 4.69 0.64 -28.45
C ILE A 84 5.74 0.24 -29.49
N GLU A 85 6.15 1.14 -30.39
CA GLU A 85 7.18 0.84 -31.39
C GLU A 85 8.54 0.53 -30.74
N LEU A 86 8.91 1.24 -29.66
CA LEU A 86 10.12 0.91 -28.92
C LEU A 86 10.04 -0.50 -28.30
N ALA A 87 8.91 -0.86 -27.70
CA ALA A 87 8.73 -2.16 -27.06
C ALA A 87 8.95 -3.35 -28.03
N LYS A 88 8.61 -3.19 -29.32
CA LYS A 88 8.83 -4.22 -30.35
C LYS A 88 10.32 -4.48 -30.64
N THR A 89 11.21 -3.57 -30.24
CA THR A 89 12.67 -3.69 -30.43
C THR A 89 13.41 -4.15 -29.18
N CYS A 90 12.70 -4.28 -28.06
CA CYS A 90 13.27 -4.67 -26.78
C CYS A 90 13.16 -6.19 -26.56
N GLU A 91 14.10 -6.73 -25.81
CA GLU A 91 13.97 -8.08 -25.27
C GLU A 91 12.77 -8.18 -24.29
N PRO A 92 12.15 -9.37 -24.15
CA PRO A 92 11.14 -9.60 -23.12
C PRO A 92 11.67 -9.33 -21.71
N PRO A 93 10.81 -9.02 -20.72
CA PRO A 93 11.24 -8.88 -19.33
C PRO A 93 11.96 -10.14 -18.82
N THR A 94 13.07 -9.95 -18.10
CA THR A 94 13.75 -11.04 -17.40
C THR A 94 12.94 -11.44 -16.17
N GLU A 95 12.60 -12.72 -16.02
CA GLU A 95 11.88 -13.18 -14.83
C GLU A 95 12.71 -12.95 -13.56
N ILE A 96 12.09 -12.34 -12.55
CA ILE A 96 12.70 -12.07 -11.23
C ILE A 96 12.05 -12.85 -10.09
N GLU A 97 10.84 -13.37 -10.32
CA GLU A 97 10.05 -14.17 -9.39
C GLU A 97 8.87 -14.84 -10.13
N THR A 98 8.34 -15.90 -9.52
CA THR A 98 7.14 -16.60 -9.99
C THR A 98 6.11 -16.69 -8.87
N GLY A 99 4.82 -16.68 -9.21
CA GLY A 99 3.72 -16.87 -8.26
C GLY A 99 2.60 -15.86 -8.49
N GLU A 100 1.75 -15.71 -7.48
CA GLU A 100 0.62 -14.80 -7.52
C GLU A 100 0.48 -14.00 -6.23
N ILE A 101 -0.21 -12.87 -6.32
CA ILE A 101 -0.58 -12.03 -5.18
C ILE A 101 -2.08 -11.81 -5.27
N VAL A 102 -2.78 -12.04 -4.16
CA VAL A 102 -4.21 -11.81 -4.06
C VAL A 102 -4.47 -10.38 -3.56
N GLY A 103 -5.43 -9.70 -4.17
CA GLY A 103 -5.85 -8.35 -3.80
C GLY A 103 -7.19 -7.99 -4.41
N GLY A 104 -7.62 -6.74 -4.21
CA GLY A 104 -8.94 -6.25 -4.66
C GLY A 104 -9.99 -6.16 -3.56
N PHE A 105 -9.55 -6.10 -2.30
CA PHE A 105 -10.41 -5.95 -1.13
C PHE A 105 -10.74 -4.48 -0.85
N ALA A 106 -11.15 -3.75 -1.88
CA ALA A 106 -11.70 -2.40 -1.71
C ALA A 106 -13.08 -2.45 -1.03
N HIS A 107 -13.60 -1.30 -0.60
CA HIS A 107 -14.79 -1.24 0.27
C HIS A 107 -15.99 -2.05 -0.25
N ASN A 108 -16.31 -1.99 -1.55
CA ASN A 108 -17.45 -2.72 -2.10
C ASN A 108 -17.28 -4.24 -2.00
N GLN A 109 -16.09 -4.76 -2.27
CA GLN A 109 -15.78 -6.19 -2.14
C GLN A 109 -15.83 -6.65 -0.68
N VAL A 110 -15.28 -5.85 0.24
CA VAL A 110 -15.31 -6.18 1.67
C VAL A 110 -16.72 -6.10 2.23
N PHE A 111 -17.53 -5.14 1.79
CA PHE A 111 -18.94 -5.05 2.17
C PHE A 111 -19.74 -6.26 1.66
N ALA A 112 -19.45 -6.77 0.46
CA ALA A 112 -20.04 -8.01 -0.04
C ALA A 112 -19.63 -9.25 0.78
N LEU A 113 -18.53 -9.18 1.53
CA LEU A 113 -18.03 -10.22 2.43
C LEU A 113 -18.30 -9.89 3.91
N ALA A 114 -19.11 -8.87 4.21
CA ALA A 114 -19.27 -8.34 5.56
C ALA A 114 -19.74 -9.42 6.55
N ASP A 115 -20.73 -10.24 6.17
CA ASP A 115 -21.26 -11.30 7.04
C ASP A 115 -20.16 -12.30 7.43
N ALA A 116 -19.35 -12.76 6.46
CA ALA A 116 -18.24 -13.67 6.73
C ALA A 116 -17.15 -13.05 7.63
N VAL A 117 -16.82 -11.77 7.42
CA VAL A 117 -15.86 -11.04 8.26
C VAL A 117 -16.41 -10.87 9.68
N VAL A 118 -17.68 -10.51 9.81
CA VAL A 118 -18.35 -10.30 11.09
C VAL A 118 -18.45 -11.60 11.87
N ASP A 119 -18.80 -12.71 11.23
CA ASP A 119 -18.86 -14.03 11.85
C ASP A 119 -17.46 -14.50 12.28
N ALA A 120 -16.43 -14.24 11.48
CA ALA A 120 -15.05 -14.56 11.85
C ALA A 120 -14.58 -13.75 13.08
N VAL A 121 -15.01 -12.50 13.22
CA VAL A 121 -14.72 -11.68 14.42
C VAL A 121 -15.53 -12.17 15.62
N LYS A 122 -16.85 -12.40 15.47
CA LYS A 122 -17.73 -12.85 16.57
C LYS A 122 -17.36 -14.24 17.10
N SER A 123 -16.88 -15.13 16.24
CA SER A 123 -16.40 -16.46 16.64
C SER A 123 -15.00 -16.43 17.28
N GLY A 124 -14.29 -15.30 17.22
CA GLY A 124 -12.91 -15.17 17.68
C GLY A 124 -11.87 -15.78 16.72
N ALA A 125 -12.26 -16.18 15.51
CA ALA A 125 -11.34 -16.65 14.48
C ALA A 125 -10.42 -15.52 13.98
N ILE A 126 -10.95 -14.31 13.86
CA ILE A 126 -10.17 -13.07 13.69
C ILE A 126 -10.24 -12.29 15.00
N LYS A 127 -9.12 -12.19 15.71
CA LYS A 127 -9.03 -11.44 16.96
C LYS A 127 -8.70 -9.97 16.77
N LYS A 128 -7.90 -9.65 15.75
CA LYS A 128 -7.44 -8.28 15.53
C LYS A 128 -7.09 -8.02 14.07
N PHE A 129 -7.42 -6.83 13.61
CA PHE A 129 -6.95 -6.29 12.34
C PHE A 129 -5.76 -5.35 12.56
N PHE A 130 -4.80 -5.38 11.65
CA PHE A 130 -3.67 -4.47 11.63
C PHE A 130 -3.68 -3.67 10.34
N VAL A 131 -3.98 -2.36 10.44
CA VAL A 131 -3.83 -1.44 9.32
C VAL A 131 -2.35 -1.14 9.15
N MET A 132 -1.72 -1.83 8.19
CA MET A 132 -0.31 -1.66 7.81
C MET A 132 -0.16 -0.94 6.46
N ALA A 133 -1.12 -0.07 6.13
CA ALA A 133 -1.14 0.70 4.91
C ALA A 133 -0.04 1.77 4.83
N GLY A 134 0.05 2.43 3.68
CA GLY A 134 0.83 3.63 3.47
C GLY A 134 1.93 3.48 2.41
N CYS A 135 3.11 4.02 2.67
CA CYS A 135 4.20 4.15 1.69
C CYS A 135 5.52 3.53 2.16
N ASP A 136 6.12 2.72 1.29
CA ASP A 136 7.44 2.11 1.49
C ASP A 136 8.60 3.04 1.10
N GLY A 137 9.83 2.68 1.46
CA GLY A 137 11.05 3.41 1.13
C GLY A 137 12.33 2.61 1.39
N ARG A 138 13.48 3.28 1.25
CA ARG A 138 14.82 2.65 1.23
C ARG A 138 15.39 2.26 2.60
N ALA A 139 14.91 2.87 3.67
CA ALA A 139 15.52 2.72 4.99
C ALA A 139 15.48 1.26 5.45
N LYS A 140 16.63 0.72 5.86
CA LYS A 140 16.75 -0.67 6.37
C LYS A 140 15.82 -0.92 7.57
N SER A 141 15.57 0.09 8.39
CA SER A 141 14.63 0.03 9.51
C SER A 141 13.21 -0.38 9.11
N ARG A 142 12.84 -0.26 7.82
CA ARG A 142 11.53 -0.73 7.33
C ARG A 142 11.43 -2.26 7.25
N ASN A 143 12.51 -3.00 7.46
CA ASN A 143 12.44 -4.45 7.66
C ASN A 143 11.59 -4.82 8.88
N TYR A 144 11.47 -3.90 9.84
CA TYR A 144 10.48 -3.95 10.91
C TYR A 144 9.09 -4.38 10.40
N TYR A 145 8.58 -3.82 9.29
CA TYR A 145 7.23 -4.15 8.81
C TYR A 145 7.12 -5.56 8.22
N THR A 146 8.22 -6.09 7.69
CA THR A 146 8.28 -7.49 7.23
C THR A 146 8.29 -8.42 8.44
N GLU A 147 9.23 -8.19 9.36
CA GLU A 147 9.39 -8.99 10.58
C GLU A 147 8.12 -8.95 11.46
N PHE A 148 7.47 -7.78 11.56
CA PHE A 148 6.20 -7.60 12.25
C PHE A 148 5.09 -8.45 11.62
N ALA A 149 4.93 -8.41 10.29
CA ALA A 149 3.91 -9.20 9.60
C ALA A 149 4.13 -10.72 9.74
N GLU A 150 5.38 -11.17 9.75
CA GLU A 150 5.75 -12.58 9.98
C GLU A 150 5.46 -13.04 11.41
N ALA A 151 5.70 -12.16 12.39
CA ALA A 151 5.54 -12.46 13.81
C ALA A 151 4.09 -12.32 14.31
N LEU A 152 3.20 -11.71 13.52
CA LEU A 152 1.79 -11.54 13.89
C LEU A 152 1.10 -12.91 14.16
N PRO A 153 0.32 -13.03 15.25
CA PRO A 153 -0.47 -14.23 15.52
C PRO A 153 -1.36 -14.64 14.35
N LYS A 154 -1.53 -15.95 14.14
CA LYS A 154 -2.25 -16.48 12.96
C LYS A 154 -3.75 -16.17 12.94
N ASP A 155 -4.31 -15.69 14.04
CA ASP A 155 -5.70 -15.22 14.19
C ASP A 155 -5.83 -13.70 13.95
N THR A 156 -4.88 -13.09 13.24
CA THR A 156 -4.90 -11.66 12.88
C THR A 156 -4.89 -11.45 11.37
N VAL A 157 -5.44 -10.32 10.93
CA VAL A 157 -5.53 -9.95 9.50
C VAL A 157 -4.90 -8.58 9.26
N ILE A 158 -4.05 -8.48 8.25
CA ILE A 158 -3.45 -7.23 7.78
C ILE A 158 -4.37 -6.57 6.76
N LEU A 159 -4.73 -5.30 7.02
CA LEU A 159 -5.41 -4.43 6.07
C LEU A 159 -4.38 -3.48 5.44
N THR A 160 -4.26 -3.48 4.11
CA THR A 160 -3.24 -2.68 3.42
C THR A 160 -3.77 -1.91 2.22
N ALA A 161 -3.09 -0.79 1.95
CA ALA A 161 -3.29 0.08 0.81
C ALA A 161 -1.98 0.86 0.57
N GLY A 162 -1.61 1.08 -0.70
CA GLY A 162 -0.37 1.77 -1.05
C GLY A 162 0.88 0.87 -1.04
N CYS A 163 2.05 1.44 -1.38
CA CYS A 163 3.25 0.64 -1.63
C CYS A 163 3.90 0.02 -0.38
N ALA A 164 3.46 0.39 0.84
CA ALA A 164 3.87 -0.29 2.07
C ALA A 164 3.63 -1.82 2.01
N LYS A 165 2.60 -2.25 1.26
CA LYS A 165 2.26 -3.66 1.06
C LYS A 165 3.43 -4.53 0.61
N TYR A 166 4.39 -3.97 -0.14
CA TYR A 166 5.50 -4.75 -0.69
C TYR A 166 6.48 -5.26 0.37
N LYS A 167 6.31 -4.86 1.63
CA LYS A 167 7.03 -5.44 2.77
C LYS A 167 6.51 -6.80 3.20
N TYR A 168 5.28 -7.17 2.85
CA TYR A 168 4.66 -8.40 3.36
C TYR A 168 3.68 -9.08 2.40
N ASN A 169 3.30 -8.49 1.26
CA ASN A 169 2.33 -9.06 0.32
C ASN A 169 2.84 -10.26 -0.50
N LYS A 170 4.12 -10.59 -0.37
CA LYS A 170 4.76 -11.76 -0.99
C LYS A 170 5.10 -12.85 0.04
N LEU A 171 4.71 -12.66 1.29
CA LEU A 171 4.86 -13.65 2.34
C LEU A 171 3.72 -14.66 2.28
N ASN A 172 4.00 -15.91 2.65
CA ASN A 172 2.97 -16.94 2.76
C ASN A 172 2.29 -16.88 4.14
N LEU A 173 1.46 -15.85 4.36
CA LEU A 173 0.79 -15.64 5.65
C LEU A 173 -0.47 -16.49 5.83
N GLY A 174 -0.98 -17.13 4.77
CA GLY A 174 -2.17 -17.97 4.78
C GLY A 174 -3.49 -17.20 4.83
N ASP A 175 -4.56 -17.92 5.19
CA ASP A 175 -5.93 -17.42 5.33
C ASP A 175 -6.55 -17.84 6.67
N ILE A 176 -7.67 -17.20 7.03
CA ILE A 176 -8.52 -17.57 8.16
C ILE A 176 -9.90 -17.86 7.58
N ASN A 177 -10.30 -19.14 7.57
CA ASN A 177 -11.57 -19.61 7.01
C ASN A 177 -11.83 -19.11 5.57
N GLY A 178 -10.79 -19.11 4.73
CA GLY A 178 -10.85 -18.62 3.34
C GLY A 178 -10.67 -17.12 3.18
N ILE A 179 -10.57 -16.33 4.25
CA ILE A 179 -10.26 -14.90 4.20
C ILE A 179 -8.74 -14.72 4.24
N PRO A 180 -8.08 -14.19 3.17
CA PRO A 180 -6.64 -14.01 3.18
C PRO A 180 -6.18 -13.15 4.36
N ARG A 181 -5.05 -13.50 4.99
CA ARG A 181 -4.49 -12.72 6.11
C ARG A 181 -3.88 -11.39 5.68
N VAL A 182 -3.80 -11.12 4.37
CA VAL A 182 -3.46 -9.81 3.81
C VAL A 182 -4.57 -9.38 2.86
N LEU A 183 -5.33 -8.35 3.25
CA LEU A 183 -6.39 -7.77 2.44
C LEU A 183 -5.89 -6.47 1.81
N ASP A 184 -5.50 -6.56 0.55
CA ASP A 184 -5.06 -5.41 -0.23
C ASP A 184 -6.23 -4.66 -0.89
N ALA A 185 -6.53 -3.47 -0.37
CA ALA A 185 -7.56 -2.58 -0.88
C ALA A 185 -7.14 -1.80 -2.12
N GLY A 186 -5.83 -1.63 -2.38
CA GLY A 186 -5.35 -0.96 -3.59
C GLY A 186 -4.20 0.05 -3.37
N GLN A 187 -4.28 1.19 -4.03
CA GLN A 187 -3.31 2.29 -3.97
C GLN A 187 -3.39 3.02 -2.63
N CYS A 188 -2.51 4.00 -2.39
CA CYS A 188 -2.52 4.77 -1.12
C CYS A 188 -3.83 5.56 -0.92
N ASN A 189 -4.47 6.00 -2.00
CA ASN A 189 -5.81 6.58 -1.97
C ASN A 189 -6.90 5.58 -1.55
N ASP A 190 -6.69 4.28 -1.77
CA ASP A 190 -7.64 3.24 -1.34
C ASP A 190 -7.58 2.97 0.17
N SER A 191 -6.74 3.70 0.93
CA SER A 191 -6.93 3.86 2.39
C SER A 191 -8.32 4.42 2.73
N TYR A 192 -8.96 5.12 1.79
CA TYR A 192 -10.37 5.47 1.88
C TYR A 192 -11.27 4.24 2.07
N SER A 193 -11.00 3.15 1.34
CA SER A 193 -11.73 1.88 1.53
C SER A 193 -11.55 1.35 2.95
N LEU A 194 -10.34 1.42 3.50
CA LEU A 194 -10.06 0.94 4.85
C LEU A 194 -10.82 1.76 5.91
N ALA A 195 -10.92 3.07 5.73
CA ALA A 195 -11.74 3.93 6.58
C ALA A 195 -13.23 3.57 6.50
N LEU A 196 -13.76 3.34 5.30
CA LEU A 196 -15.15 2.90 5.11
C LEU A 196 -15.42 1.52 5.73
N ILE A 197 -14.46 0.60 5.64
CA ILE A 197 -14.54 -0.72 6.27
C ILE A 197 -14.59 -0.58 7.79
N ALA A 198 -13.71 0.22 8.40
CA ALA A 198 -13.73 0.47 9.84
C ALA A 198 -15.06 1.09 10.29
N LEU A 199 -15.57 2.11 9.57
CA LEU A 199 -16.86 2.71 9.86
C LEU A 199 -18.02 1.71 9.75
N LYS A 200 -17.98 0.79 8.77
CA LYS A 200 -19.00 -0.24 8.64
C LYS A 200 -18.93 -1.26 9.78
N LEU A 201 -17.74 -1.67 10.20
CA LEU A 201 -17.57 -2.56 11.35
C LEU A 201 -18.06 -1.89 12.64
N LYS A 202 -17.76 -0.60 12.83
CA LYS A 202 -18.27 0.19 13.95
C LYS A 202 -19.80 0.15 14.02
N GLU A 203 -20.47 0.35 12.89
CA GLU A 203 -21.93 0.26 12.76
C GLU A 203 -22.45 -1.15 13.11
N VAL A 204 -21.84 -2.20 12.54
CA VAL A 204 -22.27 -3.59 12.73
C VAL A 204 -22.10 -4.08 14.17
N PHE A 205 -21.06 -3.60 14.86
CA PHE A 205 -20.82 -3.89 16.28
C PHE A 205 -21.48 -2.89 17.24
N GLU A 206 -22.27 -1.94 16.72
CA GLU A 206 -23.00 -0.93 17.50
C GLU A 206 -22.09 -0.11 18.45
N LEU A 207 -20.84 0.09 18.05
CA LEU A 207 -19.83 0.80 18.86
C LEU A 207 -20.03 2.31 18.78
N GLN A 208 -19.75 3.02 19.87
CA GLN A 208 -19.89 4.49 19.92
C GLN A 208 -18.65 5.19 19.36
N ASP A 209 -17.46 4.63 19.59
CA ASP A 209 -16.17 5.10 19.08
C ASP A 209 -15.56 4.11 18.08
N ILE A 210 -14.94 4.63 17.02
CA ILE A 210 -14.21 3.81 16.03
C ILE A 210 -12.98 3.12 16.66
N ASN A 211 -12.44 3.71 17.72
CA ASN A 211 -11.27 3.21 18.43
C ASN A 211 -11.59 2.02 19.36
N GLU A 212 -12.87 1.66 19.53
CA GLU A 212 -13.29 0.45 20.24
C GLU A 212 -13.22 -0.82 19.36
N LEU A 213 -13.02 -0.65 18.04
CA LEU A 213 -12.84 -1.78 17.14
C LEU A 213 -11.53 -2.52 17.43
N PRO A 214 -11.46 -3.83 17.19
CA PRO A 214 -10.21 -4.59 17.30
C PRO A 214 -9.29 -4.29 16.09
N ILE A 215 -8.88 -3.04 15.95
CA ILE A 215 -8.04 -2.53 14.85
C ILE A 215 -6.84 -1.77 15.45
N ALA A 216 -5.64 -2.23 15.15
CA ALA A 216 -4.40 -1.50 15.41
C ALA A 216 -3.92 -0.79 14.14
N PHE A 217 -3.37 0.42 14.28
CA PHE A 217 -2.83 1.22 13.17
C PHE A 217 -1.30 1.28 13.27
N ASN A 218 -0.61 0.53 12.40
CA ASN A 218 0.85 0.51 12.30
C ASN A 218 1.28 0.95 10.89
N ILE A 219 1.23 2.26 10.63
CA ILE A 219 1.27 2.86 9.30
C ILE A 219 2.70 3.25 8.92
N ALA A 220 3.11 2.87 7.71
CA ALA A 220 4.37 3.32 7.12
C ALA A 220 4.13 4.57 6.26
N TRP A 221 4.96 5.61 6.38
CA TRP A 221 4.86 6.79 5.52
C TRP A 221 6.17 7.10 4.79
N TYR A 222 6.10 7.91 3.73
CA TYR A 222 7.29 8.35 2.99
C TYR A 222 7.12 9.75 2.38
N GLU A 223 6.04 9.97 1.63
CA GLU A 223 5.79 11.21 0.90
C GLU A 223 4.41 11.81 1.26
N GLN A 224 4.01 12.87 0.54
CA GLN A 224 2.94 13.76 0.97
C GLN A 224 1.53 13.16 0.87
N LYS A 225 1.30 12.15 0.01
CA LYS A 225 0.01 11.45 -0.03
C LYS A 225 -0.21 10.65 1.26
N ALA A 226 0.84 10.10 1.86
CA ALA A 226 0.73 9.47 3.18
C ALA A 226 0.37 10.49 4.29
N VAL A 227 0.84 11.74 4.18
CA VAL A 227 0.50 12.80 5.14
C VAL A 227 -0.98 13.14 5.08
N ILE A 228 -1.57 13.32 3.89
CA ILE A 228 -3.01 13.62 3.80
C ILE A 228 -3.88 12.43 4.23
N VAL A 229 -3.43 11.18 4.00
CA VAL A 229 -4.10 9.99 4.55
C VAL A 229 -4.08 10.02 6.08
N LEU A 230 -2.94 10.31 6.71
CA LEU A 230 -2.86 10.47 8.16
C LEU A 230 -3.82 11.54 8.66
N LEU A 231 -3.78 12.75 8.09
CA LEU A 231 -4.67 13.84 8.48
C LEU A 231 -6.16 13.47 8.33
N SER A 232 -6.50 12.69 7.30
CA SER A 232 -7.87 12.19 7.09
C SER A 232 -8.28 11.21 8.20
N LEU A 233 -7.40 10.32 8.64
CA LEU A 233 -7.68 9.41 9.75
C LEU A 233 -7.85 10.17 11.08
N LEU A 234 -7.00 11.18 11.33
CA LEU A 234 -7.13 12.04 12.51
C LEU A 234 -8.45 12.82 12.50
N TYR A 235 -8.86 13.33 11.33
CA TYR A 235 -10.15 13.99 11.15
C TYR A 235 -11.34 13.05 11.43
N LEU A 236 -11.24 11.78 11.04
CA LEU A 236 -12.23 10.74 11.32
C LEU A 236 -12.23 10.27 12.79
N GLY A 237 -11.36 10.84 13.64
CA GLY A 237 -11.30 10.53 15.07
C GLY A 237 -10.49 9.28 15.40
N VAL A 238 -9.71 8.74 14.45
CA VAL A 238 -8.81 7.61 14.72
C VAL A 238 -7.66 8.07 15.63
N LYS A 239 -7.41 7.30 16.68
CA LYS A 239 -6.37 7.51 17.68
C LYS A 239 -5.36 6.36 17.69
N ASN A 240 -4.28 6.53 18.44
CA ASN A 240 -3.26 5.51 18.70
C ASN A 240 -2.56 4.99 17.44
N ILE A 241 -2.43 5.86 16.43
CA ILE A 241 -1.72 5.56 15.19
C ILE A 241 -0.22 5.53 15.47
N HIS A 242 0.41 4.40 15.18
CA HIS A 242 1.86 4.28 15.18
C HIS A 242 2.38 4.55 13.78
N LEU A 243 3.22 5.55 13.66
CA LEU A 243 3.70 6.10 12.40
C LEU A 243 5.21 5.90 12.26
N GLY A 244 5.64 5.23 11.19
CA GLY A 244 7.04 4.87 11.03
C GLY A 244 7.58 4.88 9.58
N PRO A 245 8.88 4.61 9.41
CA PRO A 245 9.81 4.13 10.44
C PRO A 245 10.36 5.24 11.36
N THR A 246 10.09 6.50 11.05
CA THR A 246 10.44 7.67 11.89
C THR A 246 9.29 8.65 11.85
N LEU A 247 9.13 9.48 12.89
CA LEU A 247 8.18 10.59 12.81
C LEU A 247 8.63 11.67 11.80
N PRO A 248 7.71 12.44 11.21
CA PRO A 248 8.06 13.49 10.26
C PRO A 248 8.91 14.61 10.87
N ALA A 249 10.03 14.92 10.21
CA ALA A 249 10.95 15.97 10.64
C ALA A 249 10.34 17.39 10.59
N PHE A 250 9.22 17.58 9.88
CA PHE A 250 8.50 18.86 9.84
C PHE A 250 7.62 19.09 11.07
N LEU A 251 7.51 18.13 11.98
CA LEU A 251 6.82 18.31 13.26
C LEU A 251 7.80 18.94 14.25
N SER A 252 7.55 20.19 14.64
CA SER A 252 8.27 20.78 15.77
C SER A 252 7.90 20.04 17.08
N PRO A 253 8.73 20.11 18.13
CA PRO A 253 8.42 19.44 19.40
C PRO A 253 7.03 19.79 19.96
N ASN A 254 6.61 21.05 19.88
CA ASN A 254 5.29 21.47 20.34
C ASN A 254 4.14 20.88 19.50
N VAL A 255 4.31 20.83 18.17
CA VAL A 255 3.29 20.23 17.28
C VAL A 255 3.22 18.72 17.48
N ALA A 256 4.37 18.05 17.65
CA ALA A 256 4.41 16.64 17.97
C ALA A 256 3.69 16.34 19.29
N ASN A 257 3.92 17.13 20.34
CA ASN A 257 3.23 16.98 21.62
C ASN A 257 1.71 17.14 21.49
N VAL A 258 1.23 18.12 20.71
CA VAL A 258 -0.21 18.27 20.43
C VAL A 258 -0.79 17.01 19.76
N LEU A 259 -0.04 16.39 18.85
CA LEU A 259 -0.48 15.16 18.18
C LEU A 259 -0.49 13.94 19.12
N VAL A 260 0.49 13.86 20.01
CA VAL A 260 0.55 12.81 21.05
C VAL A 260 -0.61 12.98 22.04
N GLU A 261 -0.81 14.17 22.59
CA GLU A 261 -1.81 14.44 23.63
C GLU A 261 -3.25 14.27 23.12
N ASN A 262 -3.55 14.72 21.89
CA ASN A 262 -4.92 14.70 21.38
C ASN A 262 -5.28 13.40 20.63
N PHE A 263 -4.30 12.76 19.99
CA PHE A 263 -4.54 11.63 19.09
C PHE A 263 -3.76 10.36 19.45
N GLY A 264 -2.84 10.41 20.41
CA GLY A 264 -2.02 9.25 20.78
C GLY A 264 -1.06 8.81 19.66
N ILE A 265 -0.60 9.73 18.79
CA ILE A 265 0.36 9.35 17.75
C ILE A 265 1.65 8.82 18.39
N GLY A 266 2.04 7.61 18.00
CA GLY A 266 3.24 6.92 18.45
C GLY A 266 4.26 6.71 17.32
N GLY A 267 5.51 6.46 17.71
CA GLY A 267 6.51 5.87 16.81
C GLY A 267 6.53 4.34 16.95
N ILE A 268 7.34 3.68 16.12
CA ILE A 268 7.63 2.24 16.26
C ILE A 268 8.90 2.03 17.10
N THR A 269 9.03 0.86 17.72
CA THR A 269 10.22 0.46 18.48
C THR A 269 10.86 -0.80 17.88
N ASN A 270 10.77 -1.94 18.55
CA ASN A 270 11.12 -3.26 18.03
C ASN A 270 9.85 -4.11 17.89
N VAL A 271 9.96 -5.17 17.08
CA VAL A 271 8.80 -6.00 16.70
C VAL A 271 8.14 -6.67 17.90
N GLU A 272 8.92 -7.17 18.87
CA GLU A 272 8.40 -7.89 20.03
C GLU A 272 7.57 -6.98 20.94
N ASP A 273 8.14 -5.84 21.33
CA ASP A 273 7.47 -4.87 22.20
C ASP A 273 6.22 -4.28 21.54
N ASP A 274 6.31 -3.94 20.26
CA ASP A 274 5.19 -3.35 19.54
C ASP A 274 4.05 -4.36 19.34
N ILE A 275 4.35 -5.64 19.01
CA ILE A 275 3.30 -6.67 18.93
C ILE A 275 2.61 -6.84 20.28
N LYS A 276 3.37 -6.92 21.36
CA LYS A 276 2.78 -7.07 22.70
C LYS A 276 1.86 -5.90 23.03
N MET A 277 2.35 -4.66 22.84
CA MET A 277 1.57 -3.45 23.05
C MET A 277 0.30 -3.43 22.18
N PHE A 278 0.40 -3.75 20.89
CA PHE A 278 -0.76 -3.75 20.02
C PHE A 278 -1.76 -4.85 20.35
N LEU A 279 -1.37 -5.98 20.92
CA LEU A 279 -2.31 -7.03 21.30
C LEU A 279 -2.99 -6.78 22.65
N GLU A 280 -2.40 -5.93 23.51
CA GLU A 280 -2.98 -5.49 24.79
C GLU A 280 -3.99 -4.34 24.62
N GLN A 281 -3.89 -3.57 23.53
CA GLN A 281 -4.86 -2.54 23.13
C GLN A 281 -6.15 -3.14 22.57
#